data_AF-D8MLL4-F1
#
_entry.id   AF-D8MLL4-F1
#
_cell.length_a   1.000
_cell.length_b   1.000
_cell.length_c   1.000
_cell.angle_alpha   90.00
_cell.angle_beta   90.00
_cell.angle_gamma   90.00
#
_symmetry.space_group_name_H-M   'P 1'
#
loop_
_entity.id
_entity.type
_entity.pdbx_description
1 polymer ?
#
loop_
_entity_poly.entity_id
_entity_poly.type
_entity_poly.pdbx_seq_one_letter_code
_entity_poly.pdbx_strand_id
1 'polypeptide(L)'
;MMLKGDVYVSGNYEYLMECERNQGKHELETALKDFKIYWSTPGFHLSFGKDSHFTRPYHPAPGILACSIRKAHVRPAIFTTLFGQNGSEAKWNLQKIPRTATSNTYLIYAVNSNRDALVMALLHDAHYQTQSNDLMEGFMETADNWFCDMRVKPLSVAAQDSIWSVHIWKK
;
A
#
# COMPACT_ATOMS: atom_id res chain seq x y z
N MET A 1 11.08 -18.78 -0.84
CA MET A 1 10.62 -18.44 -2.20
C MET A 1 10.33 -16.95 -2.21
N MET A 2 11.08 -16.16 -2.98
CA MET A 2 11.01 -14.68 -3.01
C MET A 2 9.60 -14.19 -3.39
N LEU A 3 9.13 -13.07 -2.81
CA LEU A 3 8.09 -12.27 -3.48
C LEU A 3 8.72 -11.73 -4.77
N LYS A 4 8.36 -12.35 -5.90
CA LYS A 4 8.59 -11.82 -7.25
C LYS A 4 7.23 -11.46 -7.83
N GLY A 5 6.71 -10.30 -7.43
CA GLY A 5 5.58 -9.69 -8.10
C GLY A 5 5.97 -8.32 -8.62
N ASP A 6 5.46 -7.99 -9.78
CA ASP A 6 5.70 -6.72 -10.44
C ASP A 6 4.80 -5.62 -9.85
N VAL A 7 5.20 -4.37 -10.07
CA VAL A 7 4.43 -3.19 -9.65
C VAL A 7 3.87 -2.50 -10.89
N TYR A 8 2.55 -2.50 -10.99
CA TYR A 8 1.74 -1.86 -12.01
C TYR A 8 1.16 -0.55 -11.47
N VAL A 9 0.69 0.30 -12.38
CA VAL A 9 -0.04 1.54 -12.06
C VAL A 9 -1.39 1.51 -12.76
N SER A 10 -2.43 2.01 -12.09
CA SER A 10 -3.72 2.22 -12.74
C SER A 10 -3.65 3.37 -13.74
N GLY A 11 -4.52 3.36 -14.76
CA GLY A 11 -4.59 4.45 -15.75
C GLY A 11 -4.85 5.82 -15.13
N ASN A 12 -5.66 5.89 -14.06
CA ASN A 12 -5.89 7.14 -13.33
C ASN A 12 -4.62 7.64 -12.62
N TYR A 13 -3.86 6.73 -11.99
CA TYR A 13 -2.59 7.10 -11.35
C TYR A 13 -1.58 7.62 -12.38
N GLU A 14 -1.48 6.95 -13.53
CA GLU A 14 -0.61 7.36 -14.63
C GLU A 14 -1.00 8.74 -15.18
N TYR A 15 -2.29 8.98 -15.42
CA TYR A 15 -2.80 10.27 -15.86
C TYR A 15 -2.48 11.40 -14.87
N LEU A 16 -2.70 11.18 -13.57
CA LEU A 16 -2.39 12.17 -12.54
C LEU A 16 -0.88 12.45 -12.44
N MET A 17 -0.06 11.42 -12.60
CA MET A 17 1.39 11.53 -12.62
C MET A 17 1.88 12.37 -13.81
N GLU A 18 1.28 12.21 -14.99
CA GLU A 18 1.57 13.05 -16.16
C GLU A 18 1.15 14.51 -15.92
N CYS A 19 -0.02 14.72 -15.31
CA CYS A 19 -0.50 16.05 -14.94
C CYS A 19 0.44 16.75 -13.94
N GLU A 20 0.97 16.03 -12.94
CA GLU A 20 1.98 16.56 -12.02
C GLU A 20 3.28 16.93 -12.75
N ARG A 21 3.76 16.07 -13.65
CA ARG A 21 4.98 16.32 -14.43
C ARG A 21 4.87 17.61 -15.25
N ASN A 22 3.72 17.83 -15.88
CA ASN A 22 3.44 19.05 -16.64
C ASN A 22 3.40 20.32 -15.77
N GLN A 23 3.21 20.17 -14.46
CA GLN A 23 3.25 21.26 -13.47
C GLN A 23 4.62 21.36 -12.77
N GLY A 24 5.63 20.57 -13.16
CA GLY A 24 6.93 20.50 -12.48
C GLY A 24 6.86 19.88 -11.08
N LYS A 25 5.83 19.06 -10.80
CA LYS A 25 5.67 18.30 -9.56
C LYS A 25 6.03 16.83 -9.82
N HIS A 26 6.52 16.15 -8.79
CA HIS A 26 7.03 14.78 -8.88
C HIS A 26 6.61 13.91 -7.68
N GLU A 27 5.50 14.26 -7.01
CA GLU A 27 5.11 13.58 -5.77
C GLU A 27 4.68 12.13 -6.06
N LEU A 28 3.84 11.92 -7.07
CA LEU A 28 3.39 10.60 -7.51
C LEU A 28 4.54 9.75 -8.04
N GLU A 29 5.43 10.33 -8.85
CA GLU A 29 6.63 9.63 -9.35
C GLU A 29 7.53 9.16 -8.20
N THR A 30 7.74 10.03 -7.20
CA THR A 30 8.53 9.72 -6.01
C THR A 30 7.87 8.63 -5.18
N ALA A 31 6.56 8.74 -4.93
CA ALA A 31 5.81 7.73 -4.16
C ALA A 31 5.83 6.35 -4.85
N LEU A 32 5.69 6.31 -6.18
CA LEU A 32 5.78 5.07 -6.95
C LEU A 32 7.18 4.45 -6.89
N LYS A 33 8.23 5.27 -7.04
CA LYS A 33 9.62 4.81 -6.94
C LYS A 33 9.90 4.21 -5.56
N ASP A 34 9.52 4.91 -4.51
CA ASP A 34 9.69 4.45 -3.13
C ASP A 34 8.87 3.17 -2.88
N PHE A 35 7.66 3.08 -3.44
CA PHE A 35 6.81 1.89 -3.31
C PHE A 35 7.43 0.66 -3.99
N LYS A 36 8.05 0.83 -5.17
CA LYS A 36 8.77 -0.26 -5.85
C LYS A 36 9.90 -0.81 -4.98
N ILE A 37 10.62 0.08 -4.28
CA ILE A 37 11.64 -0.34 -3.31
C ILE A 37 10.96 -1.10 -2.18
N TYR A 38 10.00 -0.48 -1.49
CA TYR A 38 9.19 -1.06 -0.40
C TYR A 38 8.67 -2.48 -0.72
N TRP A 39 8.14 -2.68 -1.92
CA TRP A 39 7.62 -3.97 -2.40
C TRP A 39 8.72 -5.03 -2.53
N SER A 40 9.88 -4.63 -3.05
CA SER A 40 11.05 -5.49 -3.21
C SER A 40 11.81 -5.77 -1.90
N THR A 41 11.64 -4.92 -0.88
CA THR A 41 12.35 -4.95 0.41
C THR A 41 11.43 -5.42 1.55
N PRO A 42 10.89 -6.64 1.47
CA PRO A 42 9.81 -7.20 2.30
C PRO A 42 8.92 -6.21 3.10
N GLY A 43 8.46 -5.14 2.48
CA GLY A 43 7.62 -4.14 3.12
C GLY A 43 8.40 -3.18 4.03
N PHE A 44 9.65 -2.85 3.72
CA PHE A 44 10.47 -1.86 4.42
C PHE A 44 10.93 -0.74 3.50
N HIS A 45 10.57 0.50 3.81
CA HIS A 45 11.16 1.70 3.21
C HIS A 45 10.86 2.90 4.12
N LEU A 46 11.80 3.86 4.21
CA LEU A 46 11.68 4.99 5.15
C LEU A 46 10.44 5.87 4.91
N SER A 47 10.01 5.96 3.64
CA SER A 47 8.80 6.71 3.26
C SER A 47 7.49 6.00 3.63
N PHE A 48 7.52 4.76 4.09
CA PHE A 48 6.32 3.97 4.39
C PHE A 48 6.21 3.61 5.87
N GLY A 49 5.02 3.85 6.41
CA GLY A 49 4.63 3.51 7.76
C GLY A 49 3.70 2.30 7.78
N LYS A 50 2.71 2.31 8.66
CA LYS A 50 1.76 1.19 8.78
C LYS A 50 1.19 0.79 7.42
N ASP A 51 1.20 -0.51 7.16
CA ASP A 51 0.51 -1.14 6.04
C ASP A 51 -0.65 -1.99 6.57
N SER A 52 -1.82 -1.86 5.95
CA SER A 52 -3.01 -2.59 6.40
C SER A 52 -4.04 -2.70 5.29
N HIS A 53 -5.02 -3.57 5.48
CA HIS A 53 -6.21 -3.63 4.64
C HIS A 53 -6.87 -2.25 4.51
N PHE A 54 -7.38 -1.95 3.33
CA PHE A 54 -8.15 -0.75 3.10
C PHE A 54 -9.57 -0.92 3.66
N THR A 55 -9.73 -0.78 4.97
CA THR A 55 -11.04 -0.93 5.63
C THR A 55 -11.56 0.39 6.17
N ARG A 56 -12.89 0.49 6.29
CA ARG A 56 -13.50 1.50 7.16
C ARG A 56 -13.19 1.17 8.62
N PRO A 57 -13.04 2.19 9.47
CA PRO A 57 -12.89 1.98 10.91
C PRO A 57 -14.10 1.29 11.56
N TYR A 58 -15.31 1.35 10.96
CA TYR A 58 -16.54 0.85 11.60
C TYR A 58 -17.28 -0.26 10.85
N HIS A 59 -16.87 -0.62 9.64
CA HIS A 59 -17.47 -1.72 8.88
C HIS A 59 -16.44 -2.35 7.94
N PRO A 60 -15.94 -3.58 8.22
CA PRO A 60 -15.21 -4.32 7.21
C PRO A 60 -16.19 -4.61 6.07
N ALA A 61 -16.08 -3.87 4.96
CA ALA A 61 -16.81 -4.17 3.75
C ALA A 61 -16.20 -5.46 3.18
N PRO A 62 -16.90 -6.60 3.18
CA PRO A 62 -16.33 -7.87 2.74
C PRO A 62 -15.83 -7.82 1.29
N GLY A 63 -16.41 -6.94 0.46
CA GLY A 63 -15.96 -6.68 -0.91
C GLY A 63 -14.52 -6.18 -1.00
N ILE A 64 -14.06 -5.31 -0.11
CA ILE A 64 -12.68 -4.80 -0.19
C ILE A 64 -11.65 -5.87 0.19
N LEU A 65 -11.95 -6.67 1.22
CA LEU A 65 -11.10 -7.79 1.57
C LEU A 65 -11.06 -8.83 0.44
N ALA A 66 -12.18 -9.01 -0.28
CA ALA A 66 -12.25 -9.85 -1.45
C ALA A 66 -11.39 -9.31 -2.62
N CYS A 67 -11.34 -8.00 -2.83
CA CYS A 67 -10.50 -7.36 -3.85
C CYS A 67 -9.02 -7.19 -3.43
N SER A 68 -8.63 -7.60 -2.22
CA SER A 68 -7.25 -7.47 -1.69
C SER A 68 -6.67 -6.05 -1.79
N ILE A 69 -7.49 -5.03 -1.51
CA ILE A 69 -7.05 -3.63 -1.53
C ILE A 69 -6.45 -3.25 -0.17
N ARG A 70 -5.32 -2.56 -0.22
CA ARG A 70 -4.49 -2.20 0.91
C ARG A 70 -4.17 -0.72 0.90
N LYS A 71 -3.73 -0.24 2.07
CA LYS A 71 -3.19 1.10 2.28
C LYS A 71 -1.87 1.03 3.02
N ALA A 72 -0.90 1.79 2.54
CA ALA A 72 0.34 2.09 3.25
C ALA A 72 0.38 3.57 3.59
N HIS A 73 0.69 3.92 4.85
CA HIS A 73 0.91 5.31 5.22
C HIS A 73 2.20 5.84 4.59
N VAL A 74 2.15 7.00 3.93
CA VAL A 74 3.28 7.60 3.22
C VAL A 74 3.81 8.82 3.99
N ARG A 75 5.13 9.00 4.05
CA ARG A 75 5.82 10.04 4.85
C ARG A 75 5.33 10.04 6.31
N PRO A 76 5.41 8.91 7.01
CA PRO A 76 4.95 8.87 8.39
C PRO A 76 5.81 9.79 9.26
N ALA A 77 5.20 10.41 10.27
CA ALA A 77 5.94 11.24 11.21
C ALA A 77 6.98 10.38 11.96
N ILE A 78 8.25 10.77 11.86
CA ILE A 78 9.34 10.11 12.58
C ILE A 78 9.37 10.66 14.00
N PHE A 79 9.17 9.81 15.00
CA PHE A 79 9.33 10.18 16.40
C PHE A 79 10.43 9.36 17.06
N THR A 80 11.19 10.03 17.92
CA THR A 80 12.21 9.39 18.76
C THR A 80 11.53 8.75 19.97
N THR A 81 11.69 7.44 20.11
CA THR A 81 11.26 6.70 21.30
C THR A 81 12.44 6.46 22.23
N LEU A 82 12.20 5.93 23.44
CA LEU A 82 13.26 5.44 24.35
C LEU A 82 14.20 4.41 23.69
N PHE A 83 13.81 3.85 22.55
CA PHE A 83 14.57 2.84 21.83
C PHE A 83 15.19 3.37 20.52
N GLY A 84 15.06 4.66 20.19
CA GLY A 84 15.52 5.28 18.92
C GLY A 84 14.38 5.72 17.99
N GLN A 85 14.73 6.18 16.78
CA GLN A 85 13.78 6.66 15.76
C GLN A 85 12.87 5.52 15.24
N ASN A 86 11.56 5.71 15.26
CA ASN A 86 10.54 4.75 14.83
C ASN A 86 10.58 4.35 13.34
N GLY A 87 11.34 5.06 12.50
CA GLY A 87 11.43 4.84 11.05
C GLY A 87 12.63 4.00 10.59
N SER A 88 13.51 3.53 11.48
CA SER A 88 14.70 2.76 11.07
C SER A 88 14.41 1.28 10.79
N GLU A 89 15.19 0.65 9.93
CA GLU A 89 15.08 -0.78 9.61
C GLU A 89 15.20 -1.66 10.86
N ALA A 90 16.17 -1.33 11.73
CA ALA A 90 16.37 -2.02 13.01
C ALA A 90 15.13 -1.94 13.92
N LYS A 91 14.31 -0.89 13.79
CA LYS A 91 13.05 -0.70 14.52
C LYS A 91 11.88 -1.40 13.88
N TRP A 92 11.83 -1.42 12.56
CA TRP A 92 10.82 -2.15 11.78
C TRP A 92 10.83 -3.65 12.10
N ASN A 93 12.02 -4.22 12.29
CA ASN A 93 12.22 -5.62 12.63
C ASN A 93 11.88 -5.96 14.10
N LEU A 94 11.74 -4.97 14.97
CA LEU A 94 11.35 -5.16 16.37
C LEU A 94 9.81 -5.18 16.47
N GLN A 95 9.22 -6.37 16.37
CA GLN A 95 7.77 -6.67 16.42
C GLN A 95 6.97 -6.10 17.63
N LYS A 96 7.60 -5.38 18.57
CA LYS A 96 7.03 -5.01 19.88
C LYS A 96 7.04 -3.50 20.16
N ILE A 97 6.75 -2.66 19.16
CA ILE A 97 6.53 -1.22 19.42
C ILE A 97 5.08 -0.85 19.09
N PRO A 98 4.29 -0.41 20.09
CA PRO A 98 2.85 -0.17 19.94
C PRO A 98 2.47 1.06 19.09
N ARG A 99 3.46 1.78 18.55
CA ARG A 99 3.24 2.95 17.69
C ARG A 99 3.93 2.73 16.35
N THR A 100 3.21 2.16 15.40
CA THR A 100 3.61 2.19 14.00
C THR A 100 3.54 3.63 13.51
N ALA A 101 4.55 4.10 12.79
CA ALA A 101 4.56 5.45 12.25
C ALA A 101 3.37 5.60 11.26
N THR A 102 2.56 6.65 11.43
CA THR A 102 1.37 6.93 10.60
C THR A 102 1.41 8.37 10.08
N SER A 103 0.65 8.63 9.03
CA SER A 103 0.42 9.95 8.42
C SER A 103 -1.02 10.05 7.92
N ASN A 104 -1.46 11.25 7.56
CA ASN A 104 -2.74 11.47 6.87
C ASN A 104 -2.65 11.26 5.35
N THR A 105 -1.57 10.64 4.85
CA THR A 105 -1.37 10.36 3.43
C THR A 105 -1.29 8.85 3.22
N TYR A 106 -2.15 8.29 2.37
CA TYR A 106 -2.16 6.86 2.05
C TYR A 106 -1.78 6.61 0.61
N LEU A 107 -0.91 5.63 0.37
CA LEU A 107 -0.81 4.97 -0.93
C LEU A 107 -1.78 3.79 -0.96
N ILE A 108 -2.70 3.79 -1.92
CA ILE A 108 -3.71 2.75 -2.09
C ILE A 108 -3.26 1.82 -3.22
N TYR A 109 -3.31 0.52 -2.96
CA TYR A 109 -2.89 -0.48 -3.93
C TYR A 109 -3.67 -1.80 -3.78
N ALA A 110 -3.80 -2.55 -4.86
CA ALA A 110 -4.39 -3.89 -4.87
C ALA A 110 -3.30 -4.96 -5.06
N VAL A 111 -3.56 -6.19 -4.62
CA VAL A 111 -2.60 -7.29 -4.72
C VAL A 111 -3.27 -8.53 -5.33
N ASN A 112 -2.65 -9.10 -6.36
CA ASN A 112 -3.16 -10.32 -6.98
C ASN A 112 -2.55 -11.60 -6.38
N SER A 113 -3.02 -12.76 -6.83
CA SER A 113 -2.57 -14.09 -6.41
C SER A 113 -1.10 -14.37 -6.75
N ASN A 114 -0.52 -13.66 -7.72
CA ASN A 114 0.90 -13.75 -8.09
C ASN A 114 1.77 -12.83 -7.23
N ARG A 115 1.16 -12.07 -6.30
CA ARG A 115 1.82 -11.02 -5.49
C ARG A 115 2.29 -9.83 -6.31
N ASP A 116 1.74 -9.61 -7.50
CA ASP A 116 1.89 -8.32 -8.17
C ASP A 116 1.06 -7.28 -7.43
N ALA A 117 1.51 -6.02 -7.47
CA ALA A 117 0.81 -4.89 -6.89
C ALA A 117 0.34 -3.93 -7.99
N LEU A 118 -0.88 -3.41 -7.85
CA LEU A 118 -1.40 -2.30 -8.66
C LEU A 118 -1.51 -1.06 -7.78
N VAL A 119 -0.72 -0.03 -8.06
CA VAL A 119 -0.84 1.28 -7.39
C VAL A 119 -1.98 2.07 -8.03
N MET A 120 -2.96 2.46 -7.21
CA MET A 120 -4.19 3.11 -7.67
C MET A 120 -4.28 4.59 -7.32
N ALA A 121 -3.82 4.99 -6.14
CA ALA A 121 -3.91 6.38 -5.69
C ALA A 121 -2.88 6.74 -4.62
N LEU A 122 -2.56 8.04 -4.56
CA LEU A 122 -1.95 8.69 -3.40
C LEU A 122 -2.98 9.68 -2.84
N LEU A 123 -3.53 9.38 -1.67
CA LEU A 123 -4.56 10.19 -1.04
C LEU A 123 -3.94 11.08 0.05
N HIS A 124 -4.15 12.39 -0.05
CA HIS A 124 -3.93 13.33 1.05
C HIS A 124 -5.20 13.46 1.88
N ASP A 125 -5.12 13.85 3.15
CA ASP A 125 -6.27 13.86 4.05
C ASP A 125 -7.07 12.54 4.07
N ALA A 126 -6.34 11.43 3.99
CA ALA A 126 -6.90 10.12 3.70
C ALA A 126 -7.90 9.66 4.76
N HIS A 127 -7.75 10.07 6.03
CA HIS A 127 -8.73 9.76 7.07
C HIS A 127 -10.13 10.33 6.78
N TYR A 128 -10.21 11.45 6.07
CA TYR A 128 -11.47 12.03 5.63
C TYR A 128 -11.94 11.38 4.34
N GLN A 129 -11.08 11.29 3.32
CA GLN A 129 -11.46 10.78 1.99
C GLN A 129 -11.98 9.33 2.03
N THR A 130 -11.38 8.50 2.88
CA THR A 130 -11.75 7.08 3.01
C THR A 130 -13.11 6.82 3.66
N GLN A 131 -13.84 7.87 4.05
CA GLN A 131 -15.23 7.78 4.48
C GLN A 131 -16.22 7.75 3.30
N SER A 132 -15.78 8.10 2.08
CA SER A 132 -16.62 8.08 0.87
C SER A 132 -16.89 6.64 0.40
N ASN A 133 -18.17 6.30 0.14
CA ASN A 133 -18.54 5.02 -0.50
C ASN A 133 -18.03 4.99 -1.94
N ASP A 134 -18.29 6.04 -2.70
CA ASP A 134 -17.99 6.13 -4.13
C ASP A 134 -16.49 5.96 -4.40
N LEU A 135 -15.65 6.53 -3.53
CA LEU A 135 -14.20 6.35 -3.63
C LEU A 135 -13.79 4.88 -3.42
N MET A 136 -14.42 4.21 -2.46
CA MET A 136 -14.14 2.80 -2.17
C MET A 136 -14.60 1.90 -3.31
N GLU A 137 -15.81 2.13 -3.84
CA GLU A 137 -16.36 1.41 -4.98
C GLU A 137 -15.49 1.61 -6.24
N GLY A 138 -15.02 2.83 -6.49
CA GLY A 138 -14.10 3.10 -7.60
C GLY A 138 -12.77 2.35 -7.49
N PHE A 139 -12.24 2.16 -6.28
CA PHE A 139 -11.06 1.31 -6.09
C PHE A 139 -11.35 -0.17 -6.28
N MET A 140 -12.53 -0.65 -5.88
CA MET A 140 -12.95 -2.03 -6.13
C MET A 140 -13.09 -2.29 -7.63
N GLU A 141 -13.77 -1.41 -8.36
CA GLU A 141 -13.93 -1.50 -9.81
C GLU A 141 -12.57 -1.49 -10.52
N THR A 142 -11.67 -0.58 -10.12
CA THR A 142 -10.31 -0.51 -10.68
C THR A 142 -9.53 -1.81 -10.45
N ALA A 143 -9.61 -2.37 -9.25
CA ALA A 143 -8.94 -3.62 -8.91
C ALA A 143 -9.54 -4.81 -9.68
N ASP A 144 -10.86 -4.92 -9.73
CA ASP A 144 -11.57 -5.99 -10.43
C ASP A 144 -11.27 -6.00 -11.93
N ASN A 145 -11.29 -4.82 -12.57
CA ASN A 145 -10.89 -4.67 -13.97
C ASN A 145 -9.46 -5.16 -14.20
N TRP A 146 -8.52 -4.76 -13.34
CA TRP A 146 -7.13 -5.21 -13.44
C TRP A 146 -6.98 -6.73 -13.26
N PHE A 147 -7.69 -7.33 -12.31
CA PHE A 147 -7.68 -8.78 -12.11
C PHE A 147 -8.23 -9.52 -13.34
N CYS A 148 -9.32 -9.01 -13.93
CA CYS A 148 -9.90 -9.53 -15.16
C CYS A 148 -8.93 -9.45 -16.34
N ASP A 149 -8.31 -8.28 -16.56
CA ASP A 149 -7.38 -8.05 -17.66
C ASP A 149 -6.14 -8.94 -17.56
N MET A 150 -5.60 -9.07 -16.35
CA MET A 150 -4.44 -9.92 -16.07
C MET A 150 -4.78 -11.41 -15.99
N ARG A 151 -6.07 -11.77 -15.97
CA ARG A 151 -6.58 -13.15 -15.77
C ARG A 151 -6.06 -13.79 -14.48
N VAL A 152 -6.00 -13.01 -13.42
CA VAL A 152 -5.55 -13.41 -12.09
C VAL A 152 -6.67 -13.25 -11.08
N LYS A 153 -6.50 -13.82 -9.89
CA LYS A 153 -7.42 -13.59 -8.77
C LYS A 153 -6.83 -12.57 -7.80
N PRO A 154 -7.65 -11.90 -6.98
CA PRO A 154 -7.15 -11.21 -5.81
C PRO A 154 -6.37 -12.15 -4.91
N LEU A 155 -5.39 -11.63 -4.18
CA LEU A 155 -4.71 -12.41 -3.15
C LEU A 155 -5.73 -12.87 -2.10
N SER A 156 -5.69 -14.15 -1.71
CA SER A 156 -6.67 -14.69 -0.76
C SER A 156 -6.55 -14.03 0.61
N VAL A 157 -7.69 -13.84 1.31
CA VAL A 157 -7.73 -13.21 2.64
C VAL A 157 -6.73 -13.85 3.61
N ALA A 158 -6.62 -15.18 3.62
CA ALA A 158 -5.67 -15.92 4.46
C ALA A 158 -4.19 -15.58 4.13
N ALA A 159 -3.88 -15.23 2.89
CA ALA A 159 -2.54 -14.89 2.43
C ALA A 159 -2.21 -13.39 2.55
N GLN A 160 -3.22 -12.53 2.81
CA GLN A 160 -3.02 -11.08 2.93
C GLN A 160 -2.41 -10.67 4.27
N ASP A 161 -2.68 -11.38 5.37
CA ASP A 161 -2.06 -11.11 6.68
C ASP A 161 -0.58 -11.54 6.73
N SER A 162 -0.19 -12.43 5.82
CA SER A 162 1.16 -12.98 5.70
C SER A 162 1.97 -12.35 4.56
N ILE A 163 1.46 -11.27 3.95
CA ILE A 163 2.08 -10.63 2.78
C ILE A 163 3.54 -10.22 3.03
N TRP A 164 3.88 -9.87 4.27
CA TRP A 164 5.23 -9.49 4.70
C TRP A 164 5.94 -10.54 5.58
N SER A 165 5.33 -11.71 5.80
CA SER A 165 5.82 -12.66 6.81
C SER A 165 7.15 -13.33 6.42
N VAL A 166 8.17 -13.07 7.23
CA VAL A 166 9.60 -13.41 7.01
C VAL A 166 9.90 -14.93 6.94
N HIS A 167 8.99 -15.80 7.41
CA HIS A 167 9.20 -17.26 7.37
C HIS A 167 9.13 -17.86 5.95
N ILE A 168 8.65 -17.08 4.97
CA ILE A 168 8.62 -17.41 3.55
C ILE A 168 9.91 -16.93 2.82
N TRP A 169 10.75 -16.17 3.54
CA TRP A 169 11.96 -15.49 3.07
C TRP A 169 13.28 -16.14 3.51
N LYS A 170 13.24 -17.30 4.17
CA LYS A 170 14.49 -18.03 4.45
C LYS A 170 15.10 -18.53 3.14
N LYS A 171 16.33 -18.07 2.88
CA LYS A 171 17.25 -18.61 1.86
C LYS A 171 17.55 -20.08 2.14
#